data_AF-A0A7K0PMZ3-F1
#
_entry.id   AF-A0A7K0PMZ3-F1
#
_cell.length_a   1.000
_cell.length_b   1.000
_cell.length_c   1.000
_cell.angle_alpha   90.00
_cell.angle_beta   90.00
_cell.angle_gamma   90.00
#
_symmetry.space_group_name_H-M   'P 1'
#
loop_
_entity.id
_entity.type
_entity.pdbx_description
1 polymer ?
#
loop_
_entity_poly.entity_id
_entity_poly.type
_entity_poly.pdbx_seq_one_letter_code
_entity_poly.pdbx_strand_id
1 'polypeptide(L)'
;MGDDTAVQRDEAVKRFQQGKHLDIEHPAERLIVCSMRAAAQGITLTRASNVAFLELDWTPAMHDQAEDRCHRIGQDDAVTAWYLLCPGTIDDEMSDILQVKRQVIDAVVDGNQLPDEPVSLAVVRALRERGRDAAGGPDGPADDA
;
A
#
# COMPACT_ATOMS: atom_id res chain seq x y z
N MET A 1 -1.02 -1.94 -19.95
CA MET A 1 -0.54 -1.60 -18.61
C MET A 1 0.93 -1.28 -18.77
N GLY A 2 1.28 0.01 -18.66
CA GLY A 2 2.60 0.53 -19.06
C GLY A 2 2.82 0.53 -20.57
N ASP A 3 3.86 1.25 -20.99
CA ASP A 3 4.33 1.29 -22.39
C ASP A 3 5.20 0.08 -22.74
N ASP A 4 5.64 -0.68 -21.73
CA ASP A 4 6.42 -1.90 -21.91
C ASP A 4 5.58 -3.04 -22.49
N THR A 5 6.11 -3.64 -23.55
CA THR A 5 5.62 -4.92 -24.08
C THR A 5 5.80 -6.04 -23.05
N ALA A 6 5.09 -7.15 -23.24
CA ALA A 6 5.25 -8.33 -22.38
C ALA A 6 6.70 -8.84 -22.36
N VAL A 7 7.38 -8.81 -23.51
CA VAL A 7 8.78 -9.25 -23.63
C VAL A 7 9.72 -8.34 -22.83
N GLN A 8 9.58 -7.02 -22.99
CA GLN A 8 10.40 -6.05 -22.24
C GLN A 8 10.18 -6.17 -20.73
N ARG A 9 8.94 -6.40 -20.30
CA ARG A 9 8.61 -6.61 -18.89
C ARG A 9 9.27 -7.87 -18.33
N ASP A 10 9.19 -8.98 -19.05
CA ASP A 10 9.83 -10.23 -18.67
C ASP A 10 11.36 -10.10 -18.60
N GLU A 11 11.96 -9.38 -19.55
CA GLU A 11 13.40 -9.09 -19.55
C GLU A 11 13.81 -8.23 -18.35
N ALA A 12 13.04 -7.18 -18.03
CA ALA A 12 13.29 -6.34 -16.86
C ALA A 12 13.21 -7.13 -15.56
N VAL A 13 12.18 -7.97 -15.40
CA VAL A 13 12.02 -8.84 -14.22
C VAL A 13 13.17 -9.85 -14.14
N LYS A 14 13.57 -10.49 -15.25
CA LYS A 14 14.70 -11.42 -15.27
C LYS A 14 16.00 -10.73 -14.89
N ARG A 15 16.27 -9.55 -15.46
CA ARG A 15 17.47 -8.77 -15.14
C ARG A 15 17.51 -8.38 -13.66
N PHE A 16 16.39 -7.92 -13.12
CA PHE A 16 16.26 -7.64 -11.70
C PHE A 16 16.51 -8.90 -10.87
N GLN A 17 15.91 -10.05 -11.20
CA GLN A 17 16.07 -11.28 -10.42
C GLN A 17 17.48 -11.90 -10.49
N GLN A 18 18.21 -11.67 -11.60
CA GLN A 18 19.52 -12.28 -11.85
C GLN A 18 20.71 -11.38 -11.49
N GLY A 19 20.48 -10.10 -11.21
CA GLY A 19 21.56 -9.18 -10.88
C GLY A 19 22.37 -9.71 -9.68
N LYS A 20 23.70 -9.65 -9.81
CA LYS A 20 24.60 -10.28 -8.82
C LYS A 20 25.28 -9.25 -7.92
N HIS A 21 25.22 -7.97 -8.28
CA HIS A 21 25.99 -6.93 -7.62
C HIS A 21 25.05 -5.84 -7.09
N LEU A 22 25.32 -5.44 -5.84
CA LEU A 22 24.70 -4.28 -5.19
C LEU A 22 25.64 -3.06 -5.27
N ASP A 23 26.58 -3.07 -6.21
CA ASP A 23 27.53 -2.00 -6.41
C ASP A 23 26.88 -0.77 -7.04
N ILE A 24 27.55 0.37 -6.85
CA ILE A 24 27.06 1.69 -7.27
C ILE A 24 27.15 1.83 -8.80
N GLU A 25 28.00 1.01 -9.45
CA GLU A 25 28.23 1.04 -10.90
C GLU A 25 27.06 0.45 -11.70
N HIS A 26 26.23 -0.40 -11.10
CA HIS A 26 25.09 -1.05 -11.76
C HIS A 26 23.76 -0.83 -11.02
N PRO A 27 23.28 0.43 -10.90
CA PRO A 27 22.07 0.75 -10.12
C PRO A 27 20.79 0.13 -10.70
N ALA A 28 20.74 -0.08 -12.02
CA ALA A 28 19.59 -0.67 -12.71
C ALA A 28 19.32 -2.14 -12.30
N GLU A 29 20.29 -2.79 -11.67
CA GLU A 29 20.14 -4.17 -11.19
C GLU A 29 19.79 -4.21 -9.69
N ARG A 30 19.78 -3.08 -8.99
CA ARG A 30 19.43 -3.01 -7.56
C ARG A 30 17.98 -2.65 -7.29
N LEU A 31 17.34 -1.97 -8.23
CA LEU A 31 16.02 -1.40 -8.08
C LEU A 31 15.17 -1.77 -9.29
N ILE A 32 13.96 -2.22 -9.04
CA ILE A 32 12.92 -2.32 -10.05
C ILE A 32 11.81 -1.34 -9.67
N VAL A 33 11.37 -0.54 -10.65
CA VAL A 33 10.26 0.38 -10.49
C VAL A 33 9.10 -0.14 -11.32
N CYS A 34 7.95 -0.24 -10.70
CA CYS A 34 6.72 -0.69 -11.33
C CYS A 34 5.56 0.16 -10.83
N SER A 35 4.58 0.40 -11.70
CA SER A 35 3.29 0.91 -11.24
C SER A 35 2.62 -0.10 -10.32
N MET A 36 1.80 0.36 -9.37
CA MET A 36 1.13 -0.55 -8.44
C MET A 36 0.27 -1.60 -9.15
N ARG A 37 -0.41 -1.20 -10.23
CA ARG A 37 -1.20 -2.13 -11.07
C ARG A 37 -0.36 -3.19 -11.75
N ALA A 38 0.84 -2.84 -12.23
CA ALA A 38 1.74 -3.82 -12.83
C ALA A 38 2.32 -4.77 -11.77
N ALA A 39 2.63 -4.26 -10.58
CA ALA A 39 3.10 -5.07 -9.45
C ALA A 39 2.04 -6.06 -8.95
N ALA A 40 0.75 -5.70 -9.01
CA ALA A 40 -0.34 -6.60 -8.65
C ALA A 40 -0.55 -7.78 -9.64
N GLN A 41 0.13 -7.78 -10.80
CA GLN A 41 -0.13 -8.70 -11.91
C GLN A 41 0.99 -9.75 -12.07
N GLY A 42 0.91 -10.84 -11.29
CA GLY A 42 1.53 -12.13 -11.63
C GLY A 42 3.07 -12.24 -11.64
N ILE A 43 3.82 -11.15 -11.48
CA ILE A 43 5.28 -11.17 -11.45
C ILE A 43 5.84 -11.77 -10.14
N THR A 44 7.13 -12.09 -10.12
CA THR A 44 7.83 -12.58 -8.92
C THR A 44 9.06 -11.73 -8.72
N LEU A 45 9.24 -11.18 -7.50
CA LEU A 45 10.29 -10.22 -7.15
C LEU A 45 11.05 -10.64 -5.89
N THR A 46 11.20 -11.94 -5.65
CA THR A 46 11.85 -12.53 -4.47
C THR A 46 13.30 -12.12 -4.20
N ARG A 47 14.01 -11.50 -5.14
CA ARG A 47 15.31 -10.87 -4.84
C ARG A 47 15.17 -9.60 -3.97
N ALA A 48 14.02 -8.94 -4.01
CA ALA A 48 13.75 -7.78 -3.16
C ALA A 48 13.31 -8.25 -1.76
N SER A 49 13.99 -7.75 -0.74
CA SER A 49 13.55 -7.81 0.66
C SER A 49 12.94 -6.48 1.13
N ASN A 50 12.93 -5.46 0.28
CA ASN A 50 12.38 -4.14 0.60
C ASN A 50 11.47 -3.69 -0.54
N VAL A 51 10.24 -3.30 -0.19
CA VAL A 51 9.26 -2.71 -1.10
C VAL A 51 8.87 -1.35 -0.56
N ALA A 52 8.88 -0.32 -1.40
CA ALA A 52 8.41 1.01 -1.03
C ALA A 52 7.23 1.41 -1.90
N PHE A 53 6.09 1.65 -1.27
CA PHE A 53 4.91 2.24 -1.89
C PHE A 53 5.02 3.76 -1.80
N LEU A 54 5.07 4.40 -2.97
CA LEU A 54 5.12 5.86 -3.13
C LEU A 54 3.73 6.49 -3.24
N GLU A 55 2.69 5.67 -3.37
CA GLU A 55 1.30 6.07 -3.48
C GLU A 55 0.43 5.04 -2.74
N LEU A 56 -0.78 5.44 -2.35
CA LEU A 56 -1.81 4.56 -1.80
C LEU A 56 -2.94 4.34 -2.82
N ASP A 57 -3.27 3.09 -3.10
CA ASP A 57 -4.51 2.74 -3.79
C ASP A 57 -5.69 2.66 -2.81
N TRP A 58 -6.89 2.96 -3.27
CA TRP A 58 -8.12 2.92 -2.45
C TRP A 58 -8.54 1.51 -2.01
N THR A 59 -7.90 0.48 -2.55
CA THR A 59 -8.19 -0.94 -2.34
C THR A 59 -7.03 -1.61 -1.59
N PRO A 60 -7.20 -2.02 -0.32
CA PRO A 60 -6.12 -2.65 0.45
C PRO A 60 -5.46 -3.84 -0.26
N ALA A 61 -6.28 -4.70 -0.87
CA ALA A 61 -5.83 -5.90 -1.57
C ALA A 61 -4.86 -5.63 -2.74
N MET A 62 -4.83 -4.42 -3.30
CA MET A 62 -3.86 -4.06 -4.34
C MET A 62 -2.44 -3.96 -3.79
N HIS A 63 -2.29 -3.48 -2.56
CA HIS A 63 -0.99 -3.43 -1.87
C HIS A 63 -0.58 -4.83 -1.45
N ASP A 64 -1.49 -5.60 -0.86
CA ASP A 64 -1.22 -6.97 -0.41
C ASP A 64 -0.72 -7.83 -1.59
N GLN A 65 -1.40 -7.76 -2.74
CA GLN A 65 -0.98 -8.46 -3.96
C GLN A 65 0.36 -7.99 -4.53
N ALA A 66 0.72 -6.73 -4.34
CA ALA A 66 2.01 -6.19 -4.77
C ALA A 66 3.14 -6.62 -3.83
N GLU A 67 2.88 -6.62 -2.52
CA GLU A 67 3.78 -7.10 -1.47
C GLU A 67 4.05 -8.61 -1.61
N ASP A 68 3.00 -9.40 -1.90
CA ASP A 68 3.06 -10.85 -2.15
C ASP A 68 4.02 -11.26 -3.28
N ARG A 69 4.41 -10.32 -4.16
CA ARG A 69 5.42 -10.57 -5.19
C ARG A 69 6.79 -10.80 -4.60
N CYS A 70 7.07 -10.22 -3.44
CA CYS A 70 8.30 -10.41 -2.68
C CYS A 70 8.14 -11.52 -1.63
N HIS A 71 6.95 -11.67 -1.04
CA HIS A 71 6.58 -12.80 -0.16
C HIS A 71 6.23 -14.07 -0.93
N ARG A 72 7.14 -14.55 -1.79
CA ARG A 72 6.92 -15.75 -2.60
C ARG A 72 8.00 -16.80 -2.35
N ILE A 73 7.70 -18.05 -2.72
CA ILE A 73 8.67 -19.15 -2.69
C ILE A 73 9.94 -18.74 -3.44
N GLY A 74 11.10 -18.90 -2.78
CA GLY A 74 12.40 -18.46 -3.28
C GLY A 74 12.87 -17.10 -2.74
N GLN A 75 12.14 -16.52 -1.78
CA GLN A 75 12.63 -15.45 -0.92
C GLN A 75 13.42 -16.04 0.25
N ASP A 76 14.64 -15.54 0.46
CA ASP A 76 15.54 -16.00 1.52
C ASP A 76 15.66 -14.99 2.68
N ASP A 77 15.23 -13.74 2.47
CA ASP A 77 15.32 -12.65 3.44
C ASP A 77 13.96 -12.23 4.03
N ALA A 78 13.98 -11.57 5.19
CA ALA A 78 12.80 -10.92 5.74
C ALA A 78 12.39 -9.74 4.87
N VAL A 79 11.15 -9.73 4.38
CA VAL A 79 10.61 -8.67 3.54
C VAL A 79 10.02 -7.56 4.41
N THR A 80 10.35 -6.31 4.09
CA THR A 80 9.79 -5.10 4.70
C THR A 80 9.07 -4.26 3.66
N ALA A 81 7.79 -3.98 3.92
CA ALA A 81 6.98 -3.06 3.12
C ALA A 81 6.94 -1.67 3.78
N TRP A 82 7.38 -0.66 3.05
CA TRP A 82 7.41 0.73 3.46
C TRP A 82 6.28 1.48 2.75
N TYR A 83 5.42 2.14 3.51
CA TYR A 83 4.37 3.01 2.98
C TYR A 83 4.80 4.46 3.22
N LEU A 84 5.15 5.18 2.16
CA LEU A 84 5.58 6.56 2.27
C LEU A 84 4.35 7.47 2.21
N LEU A 85 4.06 8.14 3.32
CA LEU A 85 2.93 9.06 3.45
C LEU A 85 3.44 10.49 3.57
N CYS A 86 2.76 11.44 2.96
CA CYS A 86 3.02 12.86 3.11
C CYS A 86 2.11 13.47 4.20
N PRO A 87 2.65 13.86 5.37
CA PRO A 87 1.82 14.41 6.46
C PRO A 87 1.12 15.71 6.07
N GLY A 88 -0.11 15.90 6.55
CA GLY A 88 -0.92 17.07 6.26
C GLY A 88 -1.51 17.08 4.86
N THR A 89 -1.56 15.92 4.19
CA THR A 89 -2.16 15.74 2.87
C THR A 89 -3.25 14.67 2.89
N ILE A 90 -3.86 14.43 1.74
CA ILE A 90 -4.87 13.37 1.58
C ILE A 90 -4.34 11.96 1.92
N ASP A 91 -3.02 11.77 1.97
CA ASP A 91 -2.41 10.49 2.34
C ASP A 91 -2.81 10.06 3.76
N ASP A 92 -2.95 11.02 4.68
CA ASP A 92 -3.40 10.73 6.05
C ASP A 92 -4.83 10.14 6.03
N GLU A 93 -5.75 10.81 5.33
CA GLU A 93 -7.15 10.35 5.18
C GLU A 93 -7.23 8.99 4.47
N MET A 94 -6.44 8.79 3.41
CA MET A 94 -6.42 7.52 2.70
C MET A 94 -5.90 6.39 3.58
N SER A 95 -4.84 6.61 4.34
CA SER A 95 -4.30 5.61 5.27
C SER A 95 -5.37 5.16 6.27
N ASP A 96 -6.12 6.08 6.86
CA ASP A 96 -7.18 5.76 7.81
C ASP A 96 -8.34 4.98 7.16
N ILE A 97 -8.79 5.42 5.97
CA ILE A 97 -9.82 4.70 5.20
C ILE A 97 -9.37 3.27 4.90
N LEU A 98 -8.10 3.09 4.52
CA LEU A 98 -7.56 1.76 4.22
C LEU A 98 -7.54 0.87 5.46
N GLN A 99 -7.20 1.40 6.64
CA GLN A 99 -7.27 0.66 7.89
C GLN A 99 -8.70 0.21 8.21
N VAL A 100 -9.69 1.10 8.08
CA VAL A 100 -11.10 0.74 8.28
C VAL A 100 -11.53 -0.35 7.30
N LYS A 101 -11.17 -0.20 6.01
CA LYS A 101 -11.48 -1.22 5.00
C LYS A 101 -10.84 -2.57 5.32
N ARG A 102 -9.59 -2.60 5.79
CA ARG A 102 -8.90 -3.85 6.20
C ARG A 102 -9.63 -4.52 7.36
N GLN A 103 -9.94 -3.78 8.43
CA GLN A 103 -10.64 -4.33 9.61
C GLN A 103 -11.98 -4.97 9.23
N VAL A 104 -12.71 -4.36 8.31
CA VAL A 104 -13.98 -4.91 7.84
C VAL A 104 -13.77 -6.18 7.01
N ILE A 105 -12.76 -6.20 6.14
CA ILE A 105 -12.40 -7.42 5.37
C ILE A 105 -12.01 -8.55 6.32
N ASP A 106 -11.17 -8.28 7.31
CA ASP A 106 -10.70 -9.27 8.28
C ASP A 106 -11.87 -9.85 9.08
N ALA A 107 -12.80 -9.01 9.55
CA ALA A 107 -14.01 -9.46 10.25
C ALA A 107 -14.87 -10.43 9.41
N VAL A 108 -14.96 -10.21 8.09
CA VAL A 108 -15.67 -11.10 7.15
C VAL A 108 -14.94 -12.44 7.01
N VAL A 109 -13.61 -12.41 6.86
CA VAL A 109 -12.77 -13.59 6.61
C VAL A 109 -12.68 -14.49 7.84
N ASP A 110 -12.56 -13.92 9.03
CA ASP A 110 -12.46 -14.66 10.30
C ASP A 110 -13.80 -15.25 10.78
N GLY A 111 -14.90 -14.97 10.06
CA GLY A 111 -16.23 -15.47 10.41
C GLY A 111 -16.80 -14.84 11.68
N ASN A 112 -16.27 -13.70 12.11
CA ASN A 112 -16.83 -12.93 13.21
C ASN A 112 -18.18 -12.30 12.80
N GLN A 113 -19.01 -11.92 13.78
CA GLN A 113 -20.22 -11.18 13.49
C GLN A 113 -19.86 -9.91 12.72
N LEU A 114 -20.37 -9.81 11.49
CA LEU A 114 -20.35 -8.57 10.75
C LEU A 114 -21.04 -7.51 11.62
N PRO A 115 -20.52 -6.27 11.65
CA PRO A 115 -21.32 -5.15 12.13
C PRO A 115 -22.68 -5.20 11.41
N ASP A 116 -23.78 -5.00 12.14
CA ASP A 116 -25.13 -4.94 11.52
C ASP A 116 -25.23 -3.84 10.44
N GLU A 117 -24.25 -2.94 10.37
CA GLU A 117 -24.13 -1.90 9.36
C GLU A 117 -23.37 -2.37 8.09
N PRO A 118 -23.82 -1.95 6.89
CA PRO A 118 -23.07 -2.16 5.66
C PRO A 118 -21.68 -1.51 5.73
N VAL A 119 -20.67 -2.16 5.15
CA VAL A 119 -19.28 -1.66 5.07
C VAL A 119 -19.18 -0.22 4.57
N SER A 120 -19.98 0.13 3.55
CA SER A 120 -20.03 1.48 3.02
C SER A 120 -20.49 2.50 4.06
N LEU A 121 -21.43 2.12 4.93
CA LEU A 121 -21.94 2.99 6.00
C LEU A 121 -20.93 3.13 7.14
N ALA A 122 -20.26 2.03 7.52
CA ALA A 122 -19.18 2.07 8.50
C ALA A 122 -18.05 3.02 8.06
N VAL A 123 -17.63 2.93 6.79
CA VAL A 123 -16.62 3.83 6.20
C VAL A 123 -17.11 5.28 6.18
N VAL A 124 -18.33 5.55 5.73
CA VAL A 124 -18.90 6.91 5.72
C VAL A 124 -19.00 7.49 7.13
N ARG A 125 -19.37 6.67 8.13
CA ARG A 125 -19.46 7.09 9.52
C ARG A 125 -18.09 7.43 10.09
N ALA A 126 -17.09 6.57 9.91
CA ALA A 126 -15.72 6.81 10.36
C ALA A 126 -15.16 8.12 9.77
N LEU A 127 -15.42 8.38 8.49
CA LEU A 127 -15.07 9.64 7.83
C LEU A 127 -15.79 10.86 8.43
N ARG A 128 -17.08 10.72 8.74
CA ARG A 128 -17.89 11.80 9.32
C ARG A 128 -17.49 12.13 10.77
N GLU A 129 -17.16 11.12 11.56
CA GLU A 129 -16.71 11.29 12.95
C GLU A 129 -15.38 12.04 12.99
N ARG A 130 -14.40 11.67 12.14
CA ARG A 130 -13.14 12.43 12.02
C ARG A 130 -13.32 13.85 11.50
N GLY A 131 -14.21 14.09 10.54
CA GLY A 131 -14.49 15.44 10.06
C GLY A 131 -15.01 16.37 11.18
N ARG A 132 -15.66 15.81 12.20
CA ARG A 132 -16.07 16.57 13.39
C ARG A 132 -14.93 16.82 14.36
N ASP A 133 -14.04 15.84 14.55
CA ASP A 133 -12.87 15.98 15.42
C ASP A 133 -11.85 16.97 14.85
N ALA A 134 -11.63 16.96 13.53
CA ALA A 134 -10.75 17.91 12.83
C ALA A 134 -11.31 19.34 12.83
N ALA A 135 -12.63 19.51 12.85
CA ALA A 135 -13.28 20.82 13.00
C ALA A 135 -13.29 21.34 14.46
N GLY A 136 -12.84 20.52 15.43
CA GLY A 136 -12.80 20.85 16.87
C GLY A 136 -11.45 21.33 17.39
N GLY A 137 -10.53 21.81 16.53
CA GLY A 137 -9.23 22.36 16.94
C GLY A 137 -9.33 23.59 17.87
N PRO A 138 -8.33 23.84 18.73
CA PRO A 138 -8.45 24.71 19.90
C PRO A 138 -8.26 26.18 19.54
N ASP A 139 -9.31 26.86 19.09
CA ASP A 139 -9.38 28.32 19.16
C ASP A 139 -10.84 28.79 19.06
N GLY A 140 -11.61 28.46 20.10
CA GLY A 140 -12.80 29.25 20.41
C GLY A 140 -12.33 30.54 21.10
N PRO A 141 -12.83 31.73 20.73
CA PRO A 141 -12.41 32.95 21.39
C PRO A 141 -12.70 32.82 22.89
N ALA A 142 -11.69 33.08 23.71
CA ALA A 142 -11.88 33.23 25.14
C ALA A 142 -12.81 34.43 25.35
N ASP A 143 -14.09 34.14 25.57
CA ASP A 143 -15.10 35.09 25.99
C ASP A 143 -14.93 35.25 27.51
N ASP A 144 -14.02 36.16 27.91
CA ASP A 144 -13.92 36.62 29.28
C ASP A 144 -14.61 37.99 29.42
N ALA A 145 -15.51 37.99 30.40
CA ALA A 145 -16.40 39.05 30.86
C ALA A 145 -15.72 40.34 31.35
#